data_AF-A0A5C7TD22-F1
#
_entry.id   AF-A0A5C7TD22-F1
#
_cell.length_a   1.000
_cell.length_b   1.000
_cell.length_c   1.000
_cell.angle_alpha   90.00
_cell.angle_beta   90.00
_cell.angle_gamma   90.00
#
_symmetry.space_group_name_H-M   'P 1'
#
loop_
_entity.id
_entity.type
_entity.pdbx_description
1 polymer ?
#
loop_
_entity_poly.entity_id
_entity_poly.type
_entity_poly.pdbx_seq_one_letter_code
_entity_poly.pdbx_strand_id
1 'polypeptide(L)'
;AFTTKFNRGRLSDLVGLLSGRNFETRSYEKEIEEASFKTLSEGVREFINETHFKRFLMIIRSAGYVDSSMIGSVNALNFAYVLYLKLKRDLGNNPNIESWVRRWFVMSLLTGRYSGSPESRFDKDIKAVHERPFADVLADIEAAELSDAFWDFGLPQALNTSSVNAPAIKVFWAAQANRGDKGFLSKDITVRDMLTHHGDIHHIFPKNFLKQRGLLRSKYNQVANYVYVQQEVNIKIGDTAPAAYMAKVFDQCQQGAAHYGAIISLDDLKANLAANCLPDDLAAYQPEQFETFLTERRRLMAQKIKQYYWGL
;
A
#
# COMPACT_ATOMS: atom_id res chain seq x y z
N ALA A 1 -11.29 -16.23 -12.53
CA ALA A 1 -11.77 -17.22 -13.51
C ALA A 1 -12.21 -16.57 -14.82
N PHE A 2 -13.24 -15.72 -14.83
CA PHE A 2 -13.72 -15.09 -16.07
C PHE A 2 -12.69 -14.16 -16.71
N THR A 3 -12.26 -13.11 -16.02
CA THR A 3 -11.33 -12.12 -16.57
C THR A 3 -10.02 -12.72 -17.06
N THR A 4 -9.50 -13.74 -16.37
CA THR A 4 -8.26 -14.43 -16.74
C THR A 4 -8.38 -15.26 -18.02
N LYS A 5 -9.47 -16.01 -18.19
CA LYS A 5 -9.64 -16.93 -19.33
C LYS A 5 -10.24 -16.26 -20.56
N PHE A 6 -11.17 -15.33 -20.36
CA PHE A 6 -11.91 -14.68 -21.44
C PHE A 6 -11.32 -13.33 -21.85
N ASN A 7 -10.32 -12.81 -21.12
CA ASN A 7 -9.76 -11.48 -21.31
C ASN A 7 -10.86 -10.39 -21.34
N ARG A 8 -11.84 -10.50 -20.44
CA ARG A 8 -12.98 -9.58 -20.34
C ARG A 8 -13.30 -9.19 -18.90
N GLY A 9 -13.76 -7.95 -18.72
CA GLY A 9 -14.10 -7.40 -17.40
C GLY A 9 -15.59 -7.40 -17.06
N ARG A 10 -16.48 -7.48 -18.06
CA ARG A 10 -17.94 -7.35 -17.87
C ARG A 10 -18.62 -8.71 -17.75
N LEU A 11 -19.29 -8.96 -16.62
CA LEU A 11 -20.01 -10.21 -16.37
C LEU A 11 -21.13 -10.49 -17.39
N SER A 12 -21.75 -9.45 -17.95
CA SER A 12 -22.76 -9.59 -19.00
C SER A 12 -22.21 -10.28 -20.26
N ASP A 13 -20.93 -10.11 -20.57
CA ASP A 13 -20.29 -10.79 -21.71
C ASP A 13 -20.15 -12.29 -21.45
N LEU A 14 -19.88 -12.69 -20.20
CA LEU A 14 -19.86 -14.11 -19.80
C LEU A 14 -21.25 -14.73 -19.98
N VAL A 15 -22.30 -14.05 -19.52
CA VAL A 15 -23.68 -14.54 -19.66
C VAL A 15 -24.04 -14.75 -21.14
N GLY A 16 -23.63 -13.82 -22.02
CA GLY A 16 -23.78 -13.99 -23.46
C GLY A 16 -23.08 -15.24 -23.99
N LEU A 17 -21.80 -15.43 -23.66
CA LEU A 17 -21.02 -16.59 -24.11
C LEU A 17 -21.56 -17.92 -23.58
N LEU A 18 -21.94 -17.98 -22.30
CA LEU A 18 -22.54 -19.17 -21.69
C LEU A 18 -23.93 -19.48 -22.24
N SER A 19 -24.64 -18.51 -22.82
CA SER A 19 -25.88 -18.76 -23.55
C SER A 19 -25.67 -19.24 -24.98
N GLY A 20 -24.41 -19.37 -25.46
CA GLY A 20 -24.07 -19.74 -26.83
C GLY A 20 -24.06 -18.58 -27.81
N ARG A 21 -24.08 -17.33 -27.33
CA ARG A 21 -24.22 -16.16 -28.21
C ARG A 21 -22.96 -15.94 -29.05
N ASN A 22 -23.14 -15.96 -30.37
CA ASN A 22 -22.17 -15.45 -31.33
C ASN A 22 -22.36 -13.93 -31.50
N PHE A 23 -21.30 -13.15 -31.23
CA PHE A 23 -21.40 -11.69 -31.29
C PHE A 23 -21.34 -11.12 -32.72
N GLU A 24 -20.82 -11.88 -33.68
CA GLU A 24 -20.70 -11.47 -35.08
C GLU A 24 -22.02 -11.74 -35.82
N THR A 25 -22.53 -12.96 -35.72
CA THR A 25 -23.76 -13.40 -36.41
C THR A 25 -25.03 -13.08 -35.62
N ARG A 26 -24.90 -12.75 -34.32
CA ARG A 26 -26.00 -12.54 -33.37
C ARG A 26 -26.92 -13.77 -33.19
N SER A 27 -26.43 -14.98 -33.51
CA SER A 27 -27.12 -16.26 -33.28
C SER A 27 -26.72 -16.92 -31.95
N TYR A 28 -27.43 -17.98 -31.60
CA TYR A 28 -27.11 -18.86 -30.48
C TYR A 28 -26.63 -20.22 -31.02
N GLU A 29 -25.42 -20.61 -30.66
CA GLU A 29 -24.71 -21.78 -31.15
C GLU A 29 -24.29 -22.67 -29.97
N LYS A 30 -24.66 -23.95 -30.03
CA LYS A 30 -24.43 -24.91 -28.94
C LYS A 30 -22.94 -25.19 -28.75
N GLU A 31 -22.18 -25.16 -29.82
CA GLU A 31 -20.72 -25.32 -29.82
C GLU A 31 -20.03 -24.18 -29.05
N ILE A 32 -20.52 -22.94 -29.19
CA ILE A 32 -20.02 -21.78 -28.43
C ILE A 32 -20.33 -21.94 -26.95
N GLU A 33 -21.54 -22.40 -26.62
CA GLU A 33 -21.95 -22.68 -25.24
C GLU A 33 -21.03 -23.72 -24.59
N GLU A 34 -20.89 -24.90 -25.21
CA GLU A 34 -20.05 -25.99 -24.69
C GLU A 34 -18.58 -25.58 -24.53
N ALA A 35 -18.02 -24.88 -25.52
CA ALA A 35 -16.65 -24.36 -25.46
C ALA A 35 -16.49 -23.31 -24.34
N SER A 36 -17.49 -22.45 -24.15
CA SER A 36 -17.50 -21.43 -23.09
C SER A 36 -17.58 -22.06 -21.70
N PHE A 37 -18.42 -23.07 -21.50
CA PHE A 37 -18.49 -23.82 -20.23
C PHE A 37 -17.19 -24.54 -19.92
N LYS A 38 -16.57 -25.18 -20.92
CA LYS A 38 -15.26 -25.83 -20.76
C LYS A 38 -14.18 -24.81 -20.34
N THR A 39 -14.10 -23.68 -21.04
CA THR A 39 -13.16 -22.59 -20.76
C THR A 39 -13.37 -22.02 -19.35
N LEU A 40 -14.63 -21.84 -18.94
CA LEU A 40 -14.97 -21.38 -17.60
C LEU A 40 -14.55 -22.41 -16.54
N SER A 41 -14.82 -23.69 -16.76
CA SER A 41 -14.44 -24.77 -15.85
C SER A 41 -12.93 -24.82 -15.62
N GLU A 42 -12.13 -24.74 -16.69
CA GLU A 42 -10.68 -24.63 -16.60
C GLU A 42 -10.25 -23.36 -15.85
N GLY A 43 -10.92 -22.23 -16.10
CA GLY A 43 -10.70 -20.97 -15.39
C GLY A 43 -10.99 -21.02 -13.89
N VAL A 44 -12.01 -21.76 -13.49
CA VAL A 44 -12.34 -21.97 -12.08
C VAL A 44 -11.29 -22.86 -11.43
N ARG A 45 -10.91 -23.98 -12.06
CA ARG A 45 -9.87 -24.88 -11.55
C ARG A 45 -8.52 -24.18 -11.34
N GLU A 46 -8.14 -23.32 -12.27
CA GLU A 46 -6.92 -22.50 -12.15
C GLU A 46 -7.03 -21.46 -11.02
N PHE A 47 -8.19 -20.81 -10.89
CA PHE A 47 -8.42 -19.80 -9.86
C PHE A 47 -8.40 -20.37 -8.44
N ILE A 48 -8.96 -21.56 -8.23
CA ILE A 48 -8.99 -22.23 -6.92
C ILE A 48 -7.71 -23.03 -6.62
N ASN A 49 -6.72 -23.01 -7.53
CA ASN A 49 -5.49 -23.75 -7.32
C ASN A 49 -4.73 -23.21 -6.09
N GLU A 50 -4.61 -24.05 -5.07
CA GLU A 50 -4.01 -23.69 -3.79
C GLU A 50 -2.55 -23.22 -3.93
N THR A 51 -1.79 -23.85 -4.83
CA THR A 51 -0.38 -23.48 -5.06
C THR A 51 -0.27 -22.10 -5.69
N HIS A 52 -1.10 -21.79 -6.68
CA HIS A 52 -1.14 -20.46 -7.28
C HIS A 52 -1.56 -19.40 -6.27
N PHE A 53 -2.60 -19.68 -5.47
CA PHE A 53 -3.06 -18.76 -4.44
C PHE A 53 -2.01 -18.50 -3.37
N LYS A 54 -1.38 -19.54 -2.80
CA LYS A 54 -0.30 -19.37 -1.80
C LYS A 54 0.88 -18.58 -2.34
N ARG A 55 1.31 -18.83 -3.58
CA ARG A 55 2.38 -18.05 -4.23
C ARG A 55 1.98 -16.60 -4.42
N PHE A 56 0.75 -16.33 -4.87
CA PHE A 56 0.24 -14.97 -4.97
C PHE A 56 0.24 -14.25 -3.60
N LEU A 57 -0.19 -14.92 -2.53
CA LEU A 57 -0.12 -14.35 -1.18
C LEU A 57 1.32 -14.02 -0.78
N MET A 58 2.29 -14.87 -1.12
CA MET A 58 3.71 -14.57 -0.87
C MET A 58 4.18 -13.31 -1.62
N ILE A 59 3.76 -13.11 -2.86
CA ILE A 59 4.06 -11.91 -3.66
C ILE A 59 3.49 -10.66 -2.99
N ILE A 60 2.22 -10.68 -2.57
CA ILE A 60 1.59 -9.53 -1.90
C ILE A 60 2.23 -9.24 -0.53
N ARG A 61 2.54 -10.28 0.26
CA ARG A 61 3.24 -10.14 1.55
C ARG A 61 4.68 -9.66 1.39
N SER A 62 5.37 -10.01 0.30
CA SER A 62 6.72 -9.52 0.01
C SER A 62 6.73 -8.04 -0.38
N ALA A 63 5.63 -7.52 -0.93
CA ALA A 63 5.42 -6.07 -1.08
C ALA A 63 5.13 -5.34 0.25
N GLY A 64 5.06 -6.03 1.39
CA GLY A 64 4.82 -5.41 2.71
C GLY A 64 3.36 -5.38 3.15
N TYR A 65 2.42 -5.93 2.37
CA TYR A 65 1.02 -6.09 2.77
C TYR A 65 0.87 -7.38 3.60
N VAL A 66 1.19 -7.28 4.88
CA VAL A 66 1.27 -8.43 5.80
C VAL A 66 -0.01 -8.71 6.56
N ASP A 67 -0.94 -7.76 6.58
CA ASP A 67 -2.27 -7.91 7.17
C ASP A 67 -3.37 -7.47 6.19
N SER A 68 -4.53 -8.13 6.28
CA SER A 68 -5.68 -7.89 5.41
C SER A 68 -6.26 -6.47 5.56
N SER A 69 -6.18 -5.85 6.75
CA SER A 69 -6.65 -4.49 6.99
C SER A 69 -5.84 -3.41 6.27
N MET A 70 -4.70 -3.78 5.68
CA MET A 70 -3.91 -2.90 4.82
C MET A 70 -4.49 -2.76 3.42
N ILE A 71 -5.34 -3.70 3.00
CA ILE A 71 -5.86 -3.77 1.64
C ILE A 71 -7.16 -2.95 1.55
N GLY A 72 -7.01 -1.67 1.20
CA GLY A 72 -8.14 -0.74 1.05
C GLY A 72 -8.99 -0.95 -0.22
N SER A 73 -8.56 -1.82 -1.15
CA SER A 73 -9.28 -2.10 -2.39
C SER A 73 -9.24 -3.58 -2.75
N VAL A 74 -10.39 -4.25 -2.56
CA VAL A 74 -10.57 -5.65 -2.95
C VAL A 74 -10.44 -5.81 -4.47
N ASN A 75 -10.90 -4.84 -5.26
CA ASN A 75 -10.78 -4.89 -6.72
C ASN A 75 -9.31 -4.82 -7.19
N ALA A 76 -8.46 -4.02 -6.54
CA ALA A 76 -7.03 -4.00 -6.86
C ALA A 76 -6.38 -5.36 -6.57
N LEU A 77 -6.72 -6.00 -5.44
CA LEU A 77 -6.22 -7.33 -5.11
C LEU A 77 -6.73 -8.39 -6.10
N ASN A 78 -8.02 -8.36 -6.42
CA ASN A 78 -8.64 -9.27 -7.38
C ASN A 78 -7.97 -9.16 -8.75
N PHE A 79 -7.75 -7.95 -9.25
CA PHE A 79 -7.07 -7.77 -10.53
C PHE A 79 -5.61 -8.20 -10.47
N ALA A 80 -4.89 -7.92 -9.39
CA ALA A 80 -3.52 -8.40 -9.22
C ALA A 80 -3.45 -9.94 -9.26
N TYR A 81 -4.43 -10.65 -8.70
CA TYR A 81 -4.51 -12.11 -8.80
C TYR A 81 -4.86 -12.59 -10.22
N VAL A 82 -5.80 -11.92 -10.89
CA VAL A 82 -6.12 -12.15 -12.30
C VAL A 82 -4.86 -12.00 -13.16
N LEU A 83 -4.11 -10.92 -12.96
CA LEU A 83 -2.88 -10.63 -13.66
C LEU A 83 -1.83 -11.72 -13.40
N TYR A 84 -1.61 -12.10 -12.14
CA TYR A 84 -0.69 -13.17 -11.77
C TYR A 84 -1.01 -14.48 -12.51
N LEU A 85 -2.27 -14.92 -12.49
CA LEU A 85 -2.68 -16.16 -13.17
C LEU A 85 -2.46 -16.06 -14.68
N LYS A 86 -2.84 -14.93 -15.29
CA LYS A 86 -2.63 -14.71 -16.74
C LYS A 86 -1.15 -14.77 -17.10
N LEU A 87 -0.30 -14.02 -16.41
CA LEU A 87 1.14 -14.00 -16.68
C LEU A 87 1.78 -15.37 -16.41
N LYS A 88 1.33 -16.09 -15.38
CA LYS A 88 1.81 -17.43 -15.07
C LYS A 88 1.51 -18.41 -16.19
N ARG A 89 0.30 -18.35 -16.75
CA ARG A 89 -0.12 -19.17 -17.87
C ARG A 89 0.64 -18.81 -19.15
N ASP A 90 0.73 -17.52 -19.45
CA ASP A 90 1.25 -17.03 -20.73
C ASP A 90 2.80 -17.06 -20.76
N LEU A 91 3.48 -16.94 -19.61
CA LEU A 91 4.94 -16.80 -19.52
C LEU A 91 5.63 -17.86 -18.63
N GLY A 92 4.90 -18.82 -18.06
CA GLY A 92 5.47 -19.91 -17.27
C GLY A 92 6.18 -19.44 -15.99
N ASN A 93 7.47 -19.74 -15.84
CA ASN A 93 8.29 -19.40 -14.67
C ASN A 93 9.11 -18.11 -14.85
N ASN A 94 8.63 -17.15 -15.65
CA ASN A 94 9.33 -15.90 -15.85
C ASN A 94 9.64 -15.19 -14.51
N PRO A 95 10.91 -14.83 -14.23
CA PRO A 95 11.32 -14.27 -12.95
C PRO A 95 10.72 -12.89 -12.66
N ASN A 96 10.27 -12.16 -13.67
CA ASN A 96 9.76 -10.80 -13.52
C ASN A 96 8.31 -10.75 -13.01
N ILE A 97 7.57 -11.87 -13.07
CA ILE A 97 6.14 -11.92 -12.72
C ILE A 97 5.89 -11.38 -11.31
N GLU A 98 6.75 -11.70 -10.35
CA GLU A 98 6.58 -11.25 -8.98
C GLU A 98 6.71 -9.73 -8.85
N SER A 99 7.77 -9.13 -9.41
CA SER A 99 7.97 -7.68 -9.43
C SER A 99 6.82 -6.97 -10.13
N TRP A 100 6.43 -7.46 -11.31
CA TRP A 100 5.31 -6.95 -12.09
C TRP A 100 3.98 -6.94 -11.33
N VAL A 101 3.64 -8.03 -10.66
CA VAL A 101 2.40 -8.13 -9.87
C VAL A 101 2.44 -7.16 -8.68
N ARG A 102 3.58 -7.03 -7.99
CA ARG A 102 3.74 -6.07 -6.88
C ARG A 102 3.57 -4.63 -7.36
N ARG A 103 4.28 -4.24 -8.42
CA ARG A 103 4.21 -2.89 -9.00
C ARG A 103 2.81 -2.56 -9.50
N TRP A 104 2.15 -3.49 -10.19
CA TRP A 104 0.77 -3.29 -10.64
C TRP A 104 -0.19 -3.10 -9.46
N PHE A 105 -0.09 -3.94 -8.43
CA PHE A 105 -0.94 -3.86 -7.25
C PHE A 105 -0.78 -2.54 -6.51
N VAL A 106 0.46 -2.13 -6.23
CA VAL A 106 0.76 -0.88 -5.51
C VAL A 106 0.35 0.34 -6.32
N MET A 107 0.64 0.37 -7.63
CA MET A 107 0.19 1.45 -8.52
C MET A 107 -1.33 1.56 -8.53
N SER A 108 -2.04 0.43 -8.56
CA SER A 108 -3.50 0.41 -8.56
C SER A 108 -4.10 0.99 -7.27
N LEU A 109 -3.42 0.81 -6.13
CA LEU A 109 -3.81 1.41 -4.86
C LEU A 109 -3.51 2.92 -4.82
N LEU A 110 -2.31 3.32 -5.26
CA LEU A 110 -1.88 4.72 -5.27
C LEU A 110 -2.74 5.61 -6.16
N THR A 111 -3.12 5.10 -7.33
CA THR A 111 -3.89 5.84 -8.36
C THR A 111 -5.41 5.67 -8.20
N GLY A 112 -5.85 4.79 -7.29
CA GLY A 112 -7.26 4.43 -7.17
C GLY A 112 -7.83 3.80 -8.45
N ARG A 113 -6.99 3.11 -9.25
CA ARG A 113 -7.30 2.61 -10.61
C ARG A 113 -8.65 1.90 -10.73
N TYR A 114 -9.08 1.20 -9.69
CA TYR A 114 -10.29 0.37 -9.67
C TYR A 114 -11.38 0.85 -8.70
N SER A 115 -11.39 2.13 -8.30
CA SER A 115 -12.38 2.68 -7.37
C SER A 115 -13.70 3.11 -8.03
N GLY A 116 -13.66 3.56 -9.30
CA GLY A 116 -14.84 4.09 -10.01
C GLY A 116 -15.61 3.03 -10.80
N SER A 117 -15.12 2.66 -11.99
CA SER A 117 -15.75 1.68 -12.88
C SER A 117 -14.88 0.44 -13.04
N PRO A 118 -14.76 -0.40 -11.99
CA PRO A 118 -13.79 -1.50 -11.95
C PRO A 118 -13.96 -2.48 -13.11
N GLU A 119 -15.18 -2.90 -13.46
CA GLU A 119 -15.40 -3.85 -14.57
C GLU A 119 -14.90 -3.32 -15.92
N SER A 120 -15.19 -2.05 -16.23
CA SER A 120 -14.74 -1.46 -17.49
C SER A 120 -13.22 -1.24 -17.50
N ARG A 121 -12.62 -0.95 -16.35
CA ARG A 121 -11.15 -0.84 -16.24
C ARG A 121 -10.48 -2.20 -16.33
N PHE A 122 -11.04 -3.24 -15.70
CA PHE A 122 -10.58 -4.62 -15.80
C PHE A 122 -10.56 -5.07 -17.26
N ASP A 123 -11.63 -4.78 -18.01
CA ASP A 123 -11.74 -5.12 -19.43
C ASP A 123 -10.64 -4.46 -20.26
N LYS A 124 -10.43 -3.15 -20.07
CA LYS A 124 -9.36 -2.41 -20.76
C LYS A 124 -7.97 -2.96 -20.42
N ASP A 125 -7.70 -3.17 -19.14
CA ASP A 125 -6.39 -3.59 -18.68
C ASP A 125 -6.06 -5.01 -19.15
N ILE A 126 -7.00 -5.96 -19.02
CA ILE A 126 -6.73 -7.35 -19.40
C ILE A 126 -6.57 -7.52 -20.92
N LYS A 127 -7.29 -6.72 -21.73
CA LYS A 127 -7.11 -6.66 -23.19
C LYS A 127 -5.74 -6.12 -23.55
N ALA A 128 -5.30 -5.03 -22.93
CA ALA A 128 -3.97 -4.48 -23.15
C ALA A 128 -2.87 -5.50 -22.82
N VAL A 129 -3.00 -6.24 -21.71
CA VAL A 129 -2.07 -7.32 -21.32
C VAL A 129 -2.15 -8.55 -22.23
N HIS A 130 -3.26 -8.74 -22.94
CA HIS A 130 -3.38 -9.80 -23.94
C HIS A 130 -2.74 -9.43 -25.28
N GLU A 131 -2.88 -8.18 -25.69
CA GLU A 131 -2.47 -7.68 -27.01
C GLU A 131 -0.99 -7.29 -27.08
N ARG A 132 -0.35 -6.98 -25.95
CA ARG A 132 1.02 -6.46 -25.88
C ARG A 132 1.84 -7.16 -24.80
N PRO A 133 3.18 -7.18 -24.91
CA PRO A 133 4.04 -7.61 -23.81
C PRO A 133 3.73 -6.86 -22.52
N PHE A 134 3.59 -7.58 -21.40
CA PHE A 134 3.18 -6.95 -20.14
C PHE A 134 4.14 -5.86 -19.66
N ALA A 135 5.44 -6.02 -19.93
CA ALA A 135 6.45 -5.02 -19.57
C ALA A 135 6.14 -3.64 -20.17
N ASP A 136 5.73 -3.60 -21.44
CA ASP A 136 5.41 -2.36 -22.15
C ASP A 136 4.11 -1.76 -21.61
N VAL A 137 3.10 -2.61 -21.34
CA VAL A 137 1.82 -2.17 -20.75
C VAL A 137 2.05 -1.53 -19.37
N LEU A 138 2.88 -2.14 -18.53
CA LEU A 138 3.21 -1.61 -17.22
C LEU A 138 3.97 -0.28 -17.35
N ALA A 139 5.00 -0.22 -18.21
CA ALA A 139 5.82 0.97 -18.41
C ALA A 139 4.98 2.17 -18.91
N ASP A 140 4.08 1.96 -19.87
CA ASP A 140 3.18 3.01 -20.37
C ASP A 140 2.28 3.56 -19.26
N ILE A 141 1.71 2.67 -18.44
CA ILE A 141 0.82 3.07 -17.34
C ILE A 141 1.59 3.82 -16.25
N GLU A 142 2.78 3.34 -15.91
CA GLU A 142 3.62 4.02 -14.92
C GLU A 142 4.07 5.40 -15.40
N ALA A 143 4.47 5.53 -16.68
CA ALA A 143 4.81 6.82 -17.26
C ALA A 143 3.63 7.80 -17.26
N ALA A 144 2.41 7.31 -17.51
CA ALA A 144 1.20 8.13 -17.52
C ALA A 144 0.73 8.54 -16.12
N GLU A 145 0.76 7.62 -15.15
CA GLU A 145 0.10 7.80 -13.85
C GLU A 145 1.08 8.18 -12.72
N LEU A 146 2.36 7.81 -12.84
CA LEU A 146 3.39 7.98 -11.80
C LEU A 146 4.49 8.95 -12.24
N SER A 147 4.09 10.07 -12.86
CA SER A 147 4.97 11.16 -13.25
C SER A 147 5.61 11.87 -12.05
N ASP A 148 6.63 12.71 -12.28
CA ASP A 148 7.22 13.51 -11.21
C ASP A 148 6.19 14.43 -10.54
N ALA A 149 5.21 14.94 -11.29
CA ALA A 149 4.11 15.72 -10.70
C ALA A 149 3.25 14.88 -9.74
N PHE A 150 3.03 13.60 -10.03
CA PHE A 150 2.37 12.68 -9.10
C PHE A 150 3.18 12.53 -7.82
N TRP A 151 4.48 12.28 -7.92
CA TRP A 151 5.33 12.04 -6.75
C TRP A 151 5.56 13.29 -5.89
N ASP A 152 5.77 14.44 -6.53
CA ASP A 152 6.18 15.67 -5.85
C ASP A 152 4.99 16.48 -5.31
N PHE A 153 3.81 16.32 -5.91
CA PHE A 153 2.60 17.06 -5.52
C PHE A 153 1.39 16.16 -5.27
N GLY A 154 1.09 15.25 -6.20
CA GLY A 154 -0.11 14.40 -6.12
C GLY A 154 -0.16 13.53 -4.86
N LEU A 155 0.92 12.80 -4.57
CA LEU A 155 1.02 11.90 -3.42
C LEU A 155 1.11 12.64 -2.08
N PRO A 156 1.91 13.71 -1.91
CA PRO A 156 1.84 14.56 -0.72
C PRO A 156 0.44 15.12 -0.46
N GLN A 157 -0.31 15.47 -1.51
CA GLN A 157 -1.70 15.92 -1.37
C GLN A 157 -2.65 14.77 -0.99
N ALA A 158 -2.46 13.57 -1.54
CA ALA A 158 -3.23 12.38 -1.12
C ALA A 158 -2.99 12.00 0.35
N LEU A 159 -1.81 12.34 0.89
CA LEU A 159 -1.49 12.20 2.31
C LEU A 159 -2.04 13.35 3.19
N ASN A 160 -2.64 14.39 2.62
CA ASN A 160 -3.34 15.44 3.36
C ASN A 160 -4.78 14.99 3.69
N THR A 161 -4.90 14.03 4.61
CA THR A 161 -6.17 13.42 4.97
C THR A 161 -6.17 13.00 6.44
N SER A 162 -7.35 12.96 7.05
CA SER A 162 -7.55 12.44 8.40
C SER A 162 -7.96 10.96 8.44
N SER A 163 -8.08 10.31 7.27
CA SER A 163 -8.53 8.92 7.17
C SER A 163 -7.36 7.96 7.27
N VAL A 164 -7.34 7.18 8.35
CA VAL A 164 -6.37 6.08 8.57
C VAL A 164 -6.50 4.95 7.52
N ASN A 165 -7.63 4.92 6.79
CA ASN A 165 -7.91 3.96 5.74
C ASN A 165 -7.57 4.49 4.34
N ALA A 166 -7.00 5.70 4.23
CA ALA A 166 -6.61 6.24 2.93
C ALA A 166 -5.52 5.37 2.27
N PRO A 167 -5.57 5.13 0.94
CA PRO A 167 -4.60 4.28 0.27
C PRO A 167 -3.15 4.72 0.47
N ALA A 168 -2.86 6.01 0.41
CA ALA A 168 -1.51 6.54 0.52
C ALA A 168 -0.82 6.21 1.86
N ILE A 169 -1.54 6.28 2.99
CA ILE A 169 -0.97 5.89 4.30
C ILE A 169 -0.79 4.38 4.43
N LYS A 170 -1.69 3.57 3.86
CA LYS A 170 -1.52 2.11 3.82
C LYS A 170 -0.30 1.70 2.99
N VAL A 171 -0.06 2.37 1.86
CA VAL A 171 1.14 2.16 1.03
C VAL A 171 2.40 2.62 1.78
N PHE A 172 2.34 3.72 2.53
CA PHE A 172 3.46 4.14 3.39
C PHE A 172 3.84 3.06 4.41
N TRP A 173 2.86 2.46 5.10
CA TRP A 173 3.12 1.39 6.05
C TRP A 173 3.59 0.10 5.37
N ALA A 174 3.10 -0.21 4.17
CA ALA A 174 3.62 -1.32 3.37
C ALA A 174 5.09 -1.08 2.98
N ALA A 175 5.46 0.16 2.64
CA ALA A 175 6.85 0.54 2.38
C ALA A 175 7.74 0.33 3.60
N GLN A 176 7.28 0.76 4.79
CA GLN A 176 8.00 0.51 6.04
C GLN A 176 8.16 -0.99 6.34
N ALA A 177 7.09 -1.76 6.15
CA ALA A 177 7.09 -3.21 6.38
C ALA A 177 7.97 -3.98 5.38
N ASN A 178 8.05 -3.52 4.13
CA ASN A 178 8.91 -4.10 3.09
C ASN A 178 10.39 -3.82 3.36
N ARG A 179 10.73 -2.62 3.82
CA ARG A 179 12.11 -2.20 4.11
C ARG A 179 12.64 -2.67 5.47
N GLY A 180 11.79 -3.31 6.28
CA GLY A 180 12.16 -3.74 7.62
C GLY A 180 12.36 -2.57 8.59
N ASP A 181 11.73 -1.42 8.31
CA ASP A 181 11.83 -0.23 9.15
C ASP A 181 11.34 -0.55 10.57
N LYS A 182 12.04 -0.02 11.57
CA LYS A 182 11.64 -0.14 12.98
C LYS A 182 10.51 0.81 13.30
N GLY A 183 9.61 0.40 14.19
CA GLY A 183 8.57 1.28 14.71
C GLY A 183 9.19 2.49 15.42
N PHE A 184 8.43 3.57 15.57
CA PHE A 184 8.90 4.79 16.20
C PHE A 184 9.41 4.50 17.63
N LEU A 185 10.64 4.92 17.91
CA LEU A 185 11.38 4.67 19.16
C LEU A 185 11.54 3.18 19.54
N SER A 186 11.29 2.27 18.60
CA SER A 186 11.62 0.85 18.76
C SER A 186 13.03 0.58 18.27
N LYS A 187 13.79 -0.18 19.06
CA LYS A 187 15.12 -0.64 18.70
C LYS A 187 15.06 -1.87 17.77
N ASP A 188 14.24 -2.84 18.14
CA ASP A 188 14.27 -4.18 17.55
C ASP A 188 13.00 -4.54 16.78
N ILE A 189 11.84 -3.99 17.15
CA ILE A 189 10.54 -4.39 16.59
C ILE A 189 10.25 -3.62 15.31
N THR A 190 9.99 -4.35 14.23
CA THR A 190 9.69 -3.74 12.93
C THR A 190 8.24 -3.28 12.83
N VAL A 191 7.96 -2.33 11.93
CA VAL A 191 6.58 -1.97 11.56
C VAL A 191 5.83 -3.19 11.02
N ARG A 192 6.53 -4.11 10.34
CA ARG A 192 5.97 -5.38 9.86
C ARG A 192 5.43 -6.26 11.00
N ASP A 193 6.20 -6.39 12.09
CA ASP A 193 5.79 -7.19 13.26
C ASP A 193 4.62 -6.53 13.98
N MET A 194 4.66 -5.20 14.12
CA MET A 194 3.56 -4.40 14.70
C MET A 194 2.26 -4.53 13.91
N LEU A 195 2.33 -4.53 12.58
CA LEU A 195 1.18 -4.74 11.69
C LEU A 195 0.61 -6.16 11.77
N THR A 196 1.48 -7.16 11.95
CA THR A 196 1.08 -8.57 11.98
C THR A 196 0.52 -8.99 13.34
N HIS A 197 1.02 -8.37 14.41
CA HIS A 197 0.70 -8.72 15.79
C HIS A 197 0.02 -7.54 16.50
N HIS A 198 0.70 -6.96 17.49
CA HIS A 198 0.18 -5.88 18.32
C HIS A 198 1.11 -4.67 18.21
N GLY A 199 0.65 -3.65 17.49
CA GLY A 199 1.28 -2.34 17.45
C GLY A 199 0.22 -1.25 17.54
N ASP A 200 0.58 -0.15 18.19
CA ASP A 200 -0.30 1.00 18.33
C ASP A 200 0.02 2.05 17.27
N ILE A 201 -1.02 2.76 16.83
CA ILE A 201 -0.87 4.00 16.09
C ILE A 201 -0.81 5.15 17.10
N HIS A 202 0.31 5.85 17.14
CA HIS A 202 0.49 7.02 17.98
C HIS A 202 0.48 8.30 17.17
N HIS A 203 -0.10 9.35 17.76
CA HIS A 203 -0.03 10.72 17.25
C HIS A 203 1.26 11.38 17.72
N ILE A 204 2.22 11.64 16.83
CA ILE A 204 3.51 12.28 17.14
C ILE A 204 3.28 13.58 17.94
N PHE A 205 2.32 14.39 17.51
CA PHE A 205 1.75 15.47 18.31
C PHE A 205 0.49 14.92 18.97
N PRO A 206 0.50 14.58 20.28
CA PRO A 206 -0.58 13.83 20.89
C PRO A 206 -1.95 14.51 20.73
N LYS A 207 -2.97 13.68 20.54
CA LYS A 207 -4.33 14.16 20.25
C LYS A 207 -4.87 15.10 21.33
N ASN A 208 -4.74 14.74 22.61
CA ASN A 208 -5.27 15.58 23.69
C ASN A 208 -4.48 16.89 23.83
N PHE A 209 -3.16 16.84 23.60
CA PHE A 209 -2.30 18.03 23.53
C PHE A 209 -2.80 19.02 22.47
N LEU A 210 -3.04 18.55 21.24
CA LEU A 210 -3.56 19.41 20.15
C LEU A 210 -5.00 19.88 20.41
N LYS A 211 -5.85 19.03 20.99
CA LYS A 211 -7.24 19.38 21.33
C LYS A 211 -7.31 20.53 22.35
N GLN A 212 -6.45 20.52 23.37
CA GLN A 212 -6.37 21.59 24.37
C GLN A 212 -5.93 22.93 23.76
N ARG A 213 -5.22 22.91 22.63
CA ARG A 213 -4.83 24.10 21.86
C ARG A 213 -5.88 24.55 20.84
N GLY A 214 -7.08 23.96 20.87
CA GLY A 214 -8.21 24.34 20.01
C GLY A 214 -8.17 23.77 18.59
N LEU A 215 -7.28 22.83 18.29
CA LEU A 215 -7.23 22.22 16.95
C LEU A 215 -8.42 21.28 16.73
N LEU A 216 -8.99 21.35 15.53
CA LEU A 216 -10.10 20.51 15.09
C LEU A 216 -9.64 19.06 14.84
N ARG A 217 -10.61 18.14 14.85
CA ARG A 217 -10.37 16.71 14.56
C ARG A 217 -9.70 16.47 13.22
N SER A 218 -10.09 17.23 12.19
CA SER A 218 -9.48 17.16 10.87
C SER A 218 -7.98 17.51 10.88
N LYS A 219 -7.50 18.24 11.89
CA LYS A 219 -6.08 18.63 12.03
C LYS A 219 -5.29 17.65 12.86
N TYR A 220 -5.76 17.27 14.06
CA TYR A 220 -4.97 16.37 14.90
C TYR A 220 -4.97 14.92 14.37
N ASN A 221 -5.99 14.48 13.63
CA ASN A 221 -6.03 13.13 13.03
C ASN A 221 -5.36 13.02 11.65
N GLN A 222 -4.56 14.00 11.25
CA GLN A 222 -3.84 13.96 9.97
C GLN A 222 -2.94 12.72 9.90
N VAL A 223 -2.94 12.01 8.76
CA VAL A 223 -2.16 10.76 8.63
C VAL A 223 -0.66 10.97 8.77
N ALA A 224 -0.17 12.15 8.39
CA ALA A 224 1.21 12.56 8.64
C ALA A 224 1.50 12.87 10.12
N ASN A 225 0.54 12.75 11.03
CA ASN A 225 0.76 12.75 12.47
C ASN A 225 0.90 11.33 13.04
N TYR A 226 0.74 10.27 12.24
CA TYR A 226 0.73 8.88 12.73
C TYR A 226 2.07 8.16 12.58
N VAL A 227 2.41 7.37 13.58
CA VAL A 227 3.49 6.38 13.56
C VAL A 227 3.04 5.08 14.21
N TYR A 228 3.60 3.96 13.76
CA TYR A 228 3.51 2.70 14.50
C TYR A 228 4.53 2.70 15.64
N VAL A 229 4.09 2.27 16.81
CA VAL A 229 4.91 2.24 18.02
C VAL A 229 4.52 1.03 18.87
N GLN A 230 5.46 0.56 19.71
CA GLN A 230 5.14 -0.46 20.71
C GLN A 230 4.22 0.11 21.79
N GLN A 231 3.31 -0.72 22.31
CA GLN A 231 2.34 -0.30 23.32
C GLN A 231 3.02 0.26 24.58
N GLU A 232 4.12 -0.33 25.04
CA GLU A 232 4.81 0.15 26.25
C GLU A 232 5.40 1.56 26.05
N VAL A 233 5.89 1.84 24.84
CA VAL A 233 6.41 3.17 24.48
C VAL A 233 5.26 4.16 24.33
N ASN A 234 4.16 3.75 23.69
CA ASN A 234 2.96 4.58 23.54
C ASN A 234 2.41 5.04 24.90
N ILE A 235 2.29 4.11 25.85
CA ILE A 235 1.82 4.38 27.22
C ILE A 235 2.76 5.37 27.92
N LYS A 236 4.08 5.19 27.79
CA LYS A 236 5.08 6.10 28.40
C LYS A 236 4.98 7.51 27.84
N ILE A 237 4.78 7.68 26.53
CA ILE A 237 4.64 9.01 25.91
C ILE A 237 3.33 9.66 26.39
N GLY A 238 2.22 8.92 26.32
CA GLY A 238 0.90 9.41 26.69
C GLY A 238 0.52 10.70 25.96
N ASP A 239 0.09 11.70 26.71
CA ASP A 239 -0.29 13.03 26.20
C ASP A 239 0.82 14.09 26.33
N THR A 240 2.06 13.65 26.58
CA THR A 240 3.20 14.56 26.78
C THR A 240 3.43 15.43 25.55
N ALA A 241 3.72 16.72 25.75
CA ALA A 241 3.98 17.63 24.64
C ALA A 241 5.14 17.12 23.74
N PRO A 242 5.05 17.26 22.41
CA PRO A 242 6.00 16.67 21.46
C PRO A 242 7.44 17.10 21.70
N ALA A 243 7.67 18.41 21.82
CA ALA A 243 8.99 18.94 22.17
C ALA A 243 9.52 18.39 23.51
N ALA A 244 8.66 18.20 24.51
CA ALA A 244 9.08 17.75 25.84
C ALA A 244 9.48 16.26 25.86
N TYR A 245 8.69 15.37 25.25
CA TYR A 245 9.08 13.96 25.21
C TYR A 245 10.25 13.75 24.24
N MET A 246 10.32 14.46 23.12
CA MET A 246 11.46 14.36 22.19
C MET A 246 12.75 14.86 22.83
N ALA A 247 12.73 15.96 23.59
CA ALA A 247 13.91 16.45 24.32
C ALA A 247 14.47 15.37 25.25
N LYS A 248 13.58 14.66 25.98
CA LYS A 248 13.97 13.52 26.81
C LYS A 248 14.54 12.36 25.99
N VAL A 249 13.98 12.07 24.81
CA VAL A 249 14.53 11.03 23.90
C VAL A 249 15.96 11.37 23.47
N PHE A 250 16.24 12.64 23.14
CA PHE A 250 17.60 13.08 22.80
C PHE A 250 18.54 13.02 24.02
N ASP A 251 18.09 13.48 25.17
CA ASP A 251 18.84 13.45 26.43
C ASP A 251 19.20 12.01 26.86
N GLN A 252 18.27 11.06 26.70
CA GLN A 252 18.51 9.65 26.99
C GLN A 252 19.65 9.05 26.13
N CYS A 253 19.83 9.56 24.91
CA CYS A 253 20.93 9.15 24.03
C CYS A 253 22.27 9.78 24.41
N GLN A 254 22.25 10.94 25.08
CA GLN A 254 23.45 11.57 25.64
C GLN A 254 23.89 10.89 26.94
N GLN A 255 22.92 10.50 27.77
CA GLN A 255 23.17 9.88 29.08
C GLN A 255 23.37 8.36 29.03
N GLY A 256 22.98 7.71 27.93
CA GLY A 256 23.03 6.25 27.78
C GLY A 256 21.98 5.50 28.63
N ALA A 257 20.99 6.21 29.18
CA ALA A 257 20.00 5.67 30.10
C ALA A 257 18.60 5.69 29.47
N ALA A 258 18.01 4.53 29.24
CA ALA A 258 16.74 4.41 28.53
C ALA A 258 15.54 4.96 29.35
N HIS A 259 14.79 5.90 28.78
CA HIS A 259 13.52 6.39 29.35
C HIS A 259 12.34 5.96 28.45
N TYR A 260 12.39 6.34 27.18
CA TYR A 260 11.46 5.96 26.12
C TYR A 260 12.07 4.90 25.21
N GLY A 261 11.46 3.71 25.16
CA GLY A 261 11.99 2.60 24.38
C GLY A 261 13.39 2.17 24.84
N ALA A 262 14.17 1.59 23.93
CA ALA A 262 15.50 1.04 24.21
C ALA A 262 16.64 1.69 23.37
N ILE A 263 16.33 2.77 22.64
CA ILE A 263 17.31 3.50 21.83
C ILE A 263 18.10 4.45 22.73
N ILE A 264 19.42 4.22 22.87
CA ILE A 264 20.31 5.01 23.74
C ILE A 264 21.52 5.59 22.98
N SER A 265 21.56 5.45 21.66
CA SER A 265 22.57 6.03 20.78
C SER A 265 21.92 7.08 19.87
N LEU A 266 22.60 8.20 19.67
CA LEU A 266 22.12 9.25 18.78
C LEU A 266 22.03 8.77 17.32
N ASP A 267 22.94 7.90 16.89
CA ASP A 267 22.93 7.36 15.53
C ASP A 267 21.74 6.42 15.31
N ASP A 268 21.46 5.55 16.28
CA ASP A 268 20.28 4.67 16.26
C ASP A 268 18.98 5.49 16.26
N LEU A 269 18.94 6.57 17.04
CA LEU A 269 17.79 7.49 17.07
C LEU A 269 17.59 8.17 15.71
N LYS A 270 18.65 8.74 15.13
CA LYS A 270 18.57 9.39 13.81
C LYS A 270 18.13 8.42 12.73
N ALA A 271 18.65 7.19 12.75
CA ALA A 271 18.22 6.14 11.84
C ALA A 271 16.73 5.79 12.03
N ASN A 272 16.25 5.67 13.28
CA ASN A 272 14.85 5.40 13.58
C ASN A 272 13.92 6.55 13.13
N LEU A 273 14.31 7.80 13.35
CA LEU A 273 13.56 8.99 12.92
C LEU A 273 13.48 9.04 11.39
N ALA A 274 14.60 8.86 10.70
CA ALA A 274 14.64 8.80 9.23
C ALA A 274 13.78 7.65 8.68
N ALA A 275 13.81 6.47 9.31
CA ALA A 275 12.97 5.32 8.94
C ALA A 275 11.45 5.63 9.07
N ASN A 276 11.08 6.54 9.97
CA ASN A 276 9.70 6.98 10.20
C ASN A 276 9.33 8.31 9.51
N CYS A 277 10.22 8.82 8.63
CA CYS A 277 10.08 10.11 7.94
C CYS A 277 9.88 11.27 8.93
N LEU A 278 10.67 11.27 10.00
CA LEU A 278 10.64 12.28 11.05
C LEU A 278 11.93 13.13 11.00
N PRO A 279 11.84 14.44 11.28
CA PRO A 279 13.01 15.31 11.41
C PRO A 279 13.85 14.92 12.63
N ASP A 280 15.17 15.08 12.55
CA ASP A 280 16.08 14.89 13.68
C ASP A 280 16.38 16.20 14.44
N ASP A 281 15.77 17.31 14.02
CA ASP A 281 15.82 18.59 14.73
C ASP A 281 14.68 18.70 15.75
N LEU A 282 15.04 18.89 17.02
CA LEU A 282 14.09 19.09 18.11
C LEU A 282 13.18 20.31 17.90
N ALA A 283 13.65 21.34 17.18
CA ALA A 283 12.85 22.54 16.89
C ALA A 283 11.60 22.21 16.05
N ALA A 284 11.64 21.17 15.22
CA ALA A 284 10.51 20.74 14.40
C ALA A 284 9.32 20.19 15.22
N TYR A 285 9.55 19.83 16.48
CA TYR A 285 8.54 19.29 17.40
C TYR A 285 7.89 20.37 18.27
N GLN A 286 8.23 21.64 18.05
CA GLN A 286 7.55 22.74 18.74
C GLN A 286 6.09 22.84 18.28
N PRO A 287 5.15 23.16 19.18
CA PRO A 287 3.72 23.19 18.84
C PRO A 287 3.39 24.14 17.69
N GLU A 288 4.12 25.25 17.59
CA GLU A 288 3.97 26.28 16.56
C GLU A 288 4.40 25.77 15.17
N GLN A 289 5.22 24.72 15.11
CA GLN A 289 5.71 24.10 13.88
C GLN A 289 4.79 23.01 13.32
N PHE A 290 3.65 22.72 13.97
CA PHE A 290 2.81 21.57 13.61
C PHE A 290 2.42 21.49 12.13
N GLU A 291 2.00 22.60 11.51
CA GLU A 291 1.61 22.60 10.09
C GLU A 291 2.82 22.43 9.14
N THR A 292 3.96 23.04 9.49
CA THR A 292 5.23 22.86 8.77
C THR A 292 5.70 21.41 8.87
N PHE A 293 5.66 20.84 10.07
CA PHE A 293 5.98 19.44 10.36
C PHE A 293 5.14 18.49 9.50
N LEU A 294 3.81 18.68 9.47
CA LEU A 294 2.93 17.83 8.67
C LEU A 294 3.23 17.95 7.17
N THR A 295 3.56 19.15 6.69
CA THR A 295 3.87 19.40 5.28
C THR A 295 5.16 18.70 4.88
N GLU A 296 6.22 18.87 5.67
CA GLU A 296 7.51 18.26 5.41
C GLU A 296 7.47 16.74 5.54
N ARG A 297 6.78 16.22 6.57
CA ARG A 297 6.61 14.77 6.74
C ARG A 297 5.87 14.13 5.56
N ARG A 298 4.83 14.78 5.02
CA ARG A 298 4.14 14.29 3.80
C ARG A 298 5.07 14.17 2.60
N ARG A 299 5.98 15.14 2.43
CA ARG A 299 7.00 15.12 1.38
C ARG A 299 7.96 13.93 1.56
N LEU A 300 8.49 13.75 2.78
CA LEU A 300 9.38 12.63 3.11
C LEU A 300 8.70 11.26 2.96
N MET A 301 7.43 11.15 3.40
CA MET A 301 6.62 9.94 3.21
C MET A 301 6.42 9.61 1.74
N ALA A 302 6.09 10.60 0.90
CA ALA A 302 5.95 10.42 -0.54
C ALA A 302 7.26 9.96 -1.19
N GLN A 303 8.40 10.52 -0.79
CA GLN A 303 9.72 10.08 -1.25
C GLN A 303 10.04 8.64 -0.84
N LYS A 304 9.72 8.24 0.40
CA LYS A 304 9.87 6.84 0.84
C LYS A 304 9.01 5.91 -0.02
N ILE A 305 7.76 6.28 -0.29
CA ILE A 305 6.87 5.50 -1.15
C ILE A 305 7.44 5.40 -2.58
N LYS A 306 7.95 6.50 -3.15
CA LYS A 306 8.60 6.51 -4.48
C LYS A 306 9.76 5.52 -4.53
N GLN A 307 10.67 5.59 -3.56
CA GLN A 307 11.83 4.68 -3.48
C GLN A 307 11.42 3.22 -3.27
N TYR A 308 10.41 2.98 -2.44
CA TYR A 308 9.83 1.65 -2.25
C TYR A 308 9.25 1.11 -3.55
N TYR A 309 8.42 1.90 -4.24
CA TYR A 309 7.74 1.48 -5.46
C TYR A 309 8.71 1.05 -6.56
N TRP A 310 9.75 1.87 -6.81
CA TRP A 310 10.76 1.57 -7.83
C TRP A 310 11.74 0.47 -7.42
N GLY A 311 11.71 0.04 -6.15
CA GLY A 311 12.45 -1.12 -5.64
C GLY A 311 11.68 -2.44 -5.70
N LEU A 312 10.41 -2.44 -6.15
CA LEU A 312 9.53 -3.62 -6.22
C LEU A 312 9.80 -4.54 -7.41
#